data_AF-A0A962JRV0-F1
#
_entry.id   AF-A0A962JRV0-F1
#
_cell.length_a   1.000
_cell.length_b   1.000
_cell.length_c   1.000
_cell.angle_alpha   90.00
_cell.angle_beta   90.00
_cell.angle_gamma   90.00
#
_symmetry.space_group_name_H-M   'P 1'
#
loop_
_entity.id
_entity.type
_entity.pdbx_description
1 polymer ?
#
loop_
_entity_poly.entity_id
_entity_poly.type
_entity_poly.pdbx_seq_one_letter_code
_entity_poly.pdbx_strand_id
1 'polypeptide(L)'
;MHILGFYQDPGKHEELRQLLTLGAQKHPQGLPANFLEKDLWVTEILRLLYDEKLMGEFAIAFKGGTALSKCWKAIDRFSEDSVPRSM
;
A
#
# COMPACT_ATOMS: atom_id res chain seq x y z
N MET A 1 -0.33 17.43 -1.33
CA MET A 1 0.90 16.82 -0.76
C MET A 1 0.87 15.34 -1.11
N HIS A 2 1.79 14.85 -1.94
CA HIS A 2 1.85 13.43 -2.31
C HIS A 2 2.88 12.74 -1.40
N ILE A 3 2.42 11.84 -0.52
CA ILE A 3 3.30 11.19 0.48
C ILE A 3 4.45 10.44 -0.18
N LEU A 4 4.24 9.88 -1.38
CA LEU A 4 5.27 9.14 -2.10
C LEU A 4 6.38 10.05 -2.64
N GLY A 5 6.14 11.37 -2.75
CA GLY A 5 7.19 12.33 -3.12
C GLY A 5 8.30 12.44 -2.08
N PHE A 6 8.06 11.99 -0.84
CA PHE A 6 9.06 12.00 0.22
C PHE A 6 10.16 10.95 0.00
N TYR A 7 9.89 9.89 -0.76
CA TYR A 7 10.89 8.86 -1.10
C TYR A 7 11.91 9.33 -2.15
N GLN A 8 11.65 10.45 -2.84
CA GLN A 8 12.54 10.98 -3.86
C GLN A 8 13.71 11.79 -3.26
N ASP A 9 13.57 12.23 -2.01
CA ASP A 9 14.52 13.10 -1.33
C ASP A 9 14.96 12.47 0.01
N PRO A 10 16.21 12.00 0.12
CA PRO A 10 16.73 11.42 1.36
C PRO A 10 16.61 12.34 2.58
N GLY A 11 16.64 13.66 2.39
CA GLY A 11 16.47 14.63 3.47
C GLY A 11 15.08 14.60 4.11
N LYS A 12 14.09 14.03 3.41
CA LYS A 12 12.69 13.92 3.87
C LYS A 12 12.35 12.56 4.46
N HIS A 13 13.28 11.61 4.46
CA HIS A 13 13.01 10.25 4.96
C HIS A 13 12.66 10.24 6.46
N GLU A 14 13.25 11.14 7.25
CA GLU A 14 12.90 11.25 8.67
C GLU A 14 11.47 11.79 8.85
N GLU A 15 11.08 12.82 8.09
CA GLU A 15 9.71 13.33 8.10
C GLU A 15 8.70 12.27 7.65
N LEU A 16 9.03 11.50 6.61
CA LEU A 16 8.23 10.37 6.15
C LEU A 16 8.05 9.33 7.26
N ARG A 17 9.12 8.96 7.96
CA ARG A 17 9.06 8.00 9.07
C ARG A 17 8.15 8.50 10.19
N GLN A 18 8.21 9.80 10.50
CA GLN A 18 7.34 10.42 11.51
C GLN A 18 5.87 10.41 11.08
N LEU A 19 5.59 10.70 9.81
CA LEU A 19 4.23 10.65 9.25
C LEU A 19 3.64 9.23 9.34
N LEU A 20 4.41 8.21 8.94
CA LEU A 20 3.98 6.81 9.02
C LEU A 20 3.75 6.37 10.46
N THR A 21 4.63 6.80 11.38
CA THR A 21 4.49 6.50 12.82
C THR A 21 3.25 7.16 13.43
N LEU A 22 2.99 8.43 13.09
CA LEU A 22 1.80 9.14 13.53
C LEU A 22 0.52 8.50 12.98
N GLY A 23 0.54 8.09 11.70
CA GLY A 23 -0.56 7.37 11.07
C GLY A 23 -0.86 6.04 11.76
N ALA A 24 0.17 5.28 12.09
CA ALA A 24 0.04 4.02 12.83
C ALA A 24 -0.58 4.23 14.23
N GLN A 25 -0.10 5.22 14.99
CA GLN A 25 -0.64 5.55 16.31
C GLN A 25 -2.11 5.97 16.29
N LYS A 26 -2.55 6.65 15.22
CA LYS A 26 -3.95 7.09 15.05
C LYS A 26 -4.83 6.05 14.38
N HIS A 27 -4.29 4.94 13.90
CA HIS A 27 -5.09 3.93 13.22
C HIS A 27 -6.00 3.19 14.22
N PRO A 28 -7.33 3.10 13.98
CA PRO A 28 -8.27 2.52 14.95
C PRO A 28 -7.97 1.08 15.37
N GLN A 29 -7.33 0.32 14.48
CA GLN A 29 -6.97 -1.09 14.69
C GLN A 29 -5.54 -1.29 15.24
N GLY A 30 -4.81 -0.21 15.55
CA GLY A 30 -3.44 -0.29 16.05
C GLY A 30 -2.45 -0.92 15.06
N LEU A 31 -2.62 -0.67 13.77
CA LEU A 31 -1.77 -1.25 12.73
C LEU A 31 -0.35 -0.67 12.80
N PRO A 32 0.70 -1.51 12.69
CA PRO A 32 2.07 -1.01 12.68
C PRO A 32 2.40 -0.17 11.43
N ALA A 33 3.36 0.75 11.53
CA ALA A 33 3.70 1.70 10.46
C ALA A 33 4.14 1.03 9.15
N ASN A 34 4.84 -0.10 9.21
CA ASN A 34 5.25 -0.86 8.03
C ASN A 34 4.05 -1.44 7.26
N PHE A 35 2.92 -1.71 7.92
CA PHE A 35 1.69 -2.12 7.23
C PHE A 35 1.09 -0.96 6.44
N LEU A 36 1.04 0.25 7.03
CA LEU A 36 0.57 1.44 6.33
C LEU A 36 1.44 1.76 5.11
N GLU A 37 2.76 1.70 5.28
CA GLU A 37 3.72 1.91 4.18
C GLU A 37 3.51 0.91 3.04
N LYS A 38 3.35 -0.37 3.38
CA LYS A 38 3.05 -1.42 2.39
C LYS A 38 1.77 -1.11 1.62
N ASP A 39 0.70 -0.72 2.31
CA ASP A 39 -0.59 -0.43 1.70
C ASP A 39 -0.53 0.78 0.74
N LEU A 40 0.27 1.80 1.07
CA LEU A 40 0.53 2.93 0.20
C LEU A 40 1.19 2.49 -1.12
N TRP A 41 2.24 1.67 -1.04
CA TRP A 41 2.93 1.17 -2.23
C TRP A 41 2.06 0.27 -3.08
N VAL A 42 1.30 -0.65 -2.48
CA VAL A 42 0.37 -1.51 -3.24
C VAL A 42 -0.67 -0.67 -3.96
N THR A 43 -1.24 0.33 -3.29
CA THR A 43 -2.24 1.22 -3.88
C THR A 43 -1.65 2.00 -5.05
N GLU A 44 -0.43 2.53 -4.91
CA GLU A 44 0.22 3.27 -5.99
C GLU A 44 0.57 2.40 -7.19
N ILE A 45 1.09 1.19 -6.96
CA ILE A 45 1.40 0.27 -8.05
C ILE A 45 0.13 -0.06 -8.84
N LEU A 46 -0.98 -0.34 -8.14
CA LEU A 46 -2.26 -0.59 -8.81
C LEU A 46 -2.75 0.63 -9.59
N ARG A 47 -2.60 1.83 -9.02
CA ARG A 47 -2.93 3.10 -9.70
C ARG A 47 -2.10 3.27 -10.97
N LEU A 48 -0.78 3.09 -10.90
CA LEU A 48 0.12 3.20 -12.05
C LEU A 48 -0.18 2.16 -13.12
N LEU A 49 -0.42 0.90 -12.75
CA LEU A 49 -0.77 -0.16 -13.70
C LEU A 49 -2.04 0.16 -14.49
N TYR A 50 -3.01 0.84 -13.86
CA TYR A 50 -4.25 1.26 -14.49
C TYR A 50 -4.08 2.56 -15.30
N ASP A 51 -3.57 3.62 -14.68
CA ASP A 51 -3.49 4.96 -15.27
C ASP A 51 -2.50 5.04 -16.44
N GLU A 52 -1.33 4.41 -16.28
CA GLU A 52 -0.27 4.42 -17.31
C GLU A 52 -0.46 3.32 -18.37
N LYS A 53 -1.61 2.61 -18.34
CA LYS A 53 -1.95 1.52 -19.27
C LYS A 53 -0.83 0.49 -19.45
N LEU A 54 -0.08 0.22 -18.38
CA LEU A 54 1.09 -0.68 -18.42
C LEU A 54 0.72 -2.13 -18.75
N MET A 55 -0.56 -2.48 -18.66
CA MET A 55 -1.07 -3.81 -18.99
C MET A 55 -1.43 -3.97 -20.48
N GLY A 56 -1.33 -2.92 -21.29
CA GLY A 56 -1.57 -2.98 -22.74
C GLY A 56 -2.95 -3.52 -23.07
N GLU A 57 -3.00 -4.57 -23.89
CA GLU A 57 -4.25 -5.25 -24.28
C GLU A 57 -4.60 -6.45 -23.39
N PHE A 58 -3.77 -6.77 -22.39
CA PHE A 58 -4.04 -7.89 -21.51
C PHE A 58 -5.17 -7.56 -20.52
N ALA A 59 -6.24 -8.35 -20.57
CA ALA A 59 -7.27 -8.35 -19.54
C ALA A 59 -6.73 -9.02 -18.27
N ILE A 60 -6.39 -8.23 -17.26
CA ILE A 60 -5.84 -8.71 -16.00
C ILE A 60 -6.84 -8.47 -14.88
N ALA A 61 -7.13 -9.53 -14.12
CA ALA A 61 -7.90 -9.47 -12.90
C ALA A 61 -6.98 -9.70 -11.70
N PHE A 62 -6.91 -8.72 -10.80
CA PHE A 62 -6.28 -8.93 -9.49
C PHE A 62 -7.18 -9.85 -8.66
N LYS A 63 -6.59 -10.93 -8.13
CA LYS A 63 -7.25 -11.89 -7.24
C LYS A 63 -6.57 -11.89 -5.86
N GLY A 64 -7.19 -12.56 -4.88
CA GLY A 64 -6.66 -12.69 -3.52
C GLY A 64 -7.23 -11.69 -2.52
N GLY A 65 -6.71 -11.71 -1.30
CA GLY A 65 -7.25 -10.92 -0.18
C GLY A 65 -7.23 -9.40 -0.43
N THR A 66 -6.22 -8.91 -1.14
CA THR A 66 -6.08 -7.49 -1.49
C THR A 66 -7.15 -7.02 -2.47
N ALA A 67 -7.49 -7.81 -3.49
CA ALA A 67 -8.54 -7.45 -4.44
C ALA A 67 -9.92 -7.46 -3.76
N LEU A 68 -10.15 -8.44 -2.89
CA LEU A 68 -11.39 -8.54 -2.11
C LEU A 68 -11.56 -7.38 -1.11
N SER A 69 -10.48 -6.90 -0.47
CA SER A 69 -10.56 -5.78 0.48
C SER A 69 -10.55 -4.41 -0.21
N LYS A 70 -9.70 -4.19 -1.22
CA LYS A 70 -9.50 -2.87 -1.85
C LYS A 70 -10.49 -2.54 -2.97
N CYS A 71 -10.86 -3.51 -3.80
CA CYS A 71 -11.75 -3.25 -4.93
C CYS A 71 -13.22 -3.52 -4.57
N TRP A 72 -13.49 -4.58 -3.81
CA TRP A 72 -14.85 -5.04 -3.53
C TRP A 72 -15.34 -4.74 -2.11
N LYS A 73 -14.44 -4.33 -1.19
CA LYS A 73 -14.72 -4.20 0.26
C LYS A 73 -15.44 -5.43 0.85
N ALA A 74 -15.23 -6.60 0.26
CA ALA A 74 -15.93 -7.83 0.59
C ALA A 74 -15.37 -8.48 1.87
N ILE A 75 -14.15 -8.11 2.27
CA ILE A 75 -13.50 -8.54 3.52
C ILE A 75 -12.80 -7.35 4.17
N ASP A 76 -12.92 -7.23 5.50
CA ASP A 76 -12.23 -6.22 6.31
C ASP A 76 -11.08 -6.88 7.09
N ARG A 77 -10.04 -7.28 6.35
CA ARG A 77 -8.79 -7.80 6.92
C ARG A 77 -7.61 -7.33 6.09
N PHE A 78 -6.49 -7.07 6.77
CA PHE A 78 -5.23 -6.78 6.08
C PHE A 78 -4.75 -8.04 5.34
N SER A 79 -4.29 -7.87 4.11
CA SER A 79 -3.76 -8.97 3.30
C SER A 79 -2.29 -9.20 3.66
N GLU A 80 -2.00 -10.36 4.24
CA GLU A 80 -0.64 -10.82 4.57
C GLU A 80 0.08 -11.49 3.38
N ASP A 81 -0.56 -11.57 2.21
CA ASP A 81 -0.10 -12.35 1.02
C ASP A 81 1.22 -11.87 0.39
N SER A 82 1.89 -10.87 0.97
CA SER A 82 3.18 -10.33 0.51
C SER A 82 4.27 -10.40 1.58
N VAL A 83 4.02 -11.06 2.71
CA VAL A 83 5.07 -11.38 3.69
C VAL A 83 5.76 -12.66 3.22
N PRO A 84 7.10 -12.69 3.04
CA PRO A 84 7.79 -13.95 2.80
C PRO A 84 7.45 -14.88 3.97
N ARG A 85 6.91 -16.07 3.70
CA ARG A 85 6.83 -17.09 4.74
C ARG A 85 8.24 -17.33 5.24
N SER A 86 8.53 -16.94 6.47
CA SER A 86 9.71 -17.43 7.18
C SER A 86 9.56 -18.94 7.30
N MET A 87 10.47 -19.68 6.66
CA MET A 87 10.88 -21.00 7.14
C MET A 87 11.79 -20.82 8.34
#